data_AF-A0A812VBX4-F1
#
_entry.id   AF-A0A812VBX4-F1
#
_cell.length_a   1.000
_cell.length_b   1.000
_cell.length_c   1.000
_cell.angle_alpha   90.00
_cell.angle_beta   90.00
_cell.angle_gamma   90.00
#
_symmetry.space_group_name_H-M   'P 1'
#
loop_
_entity.id
_entity.type
_entity.pdbx_description
1 polymer ?
#
loop_
_entity_poly.entity_id
_entity_poly.type
_entity_poly.pdbx_seq_one_letter_code
_entity_poly.pdbx_strand_id
1 'polypeptide(L)'
;MISNTFKEGMWFKALTPYMLIITNNDPIAVGNMLTLNGLTRAIVGVSSGRLLINNFGIDVVWLMSGMVGLLGLLVNVICLCQGSVAAAYVLNFTWAVYNGLWNSCLETSWARSIVKSKREDVNGARQITNKVTTSLGPLISAAATLVRAHG
;
A
#
# COMPACT_ATOMS: atom_id res chain seq x y z
N MET A 1 18.73 -7.36 -19.48
CA MET A 1 18.32 -8.53 -18.68
C MET A 1 17.63 -8.04 -17.40
N ILE A 2 16.44 -7.45 -17.52
CA ILE A 2 15.71 -6.72 -16.44
C ILE A 2 14.65 -7.65 -15.76
N SER A 3 14.60 -8.94 -16.13
CA SER A 3 13.34 -9.69 -16.06
C SER A 3 12.98 -10.40 -14.75
N ASN A 4 13.81 -10.41 -13.70
CA ASN A 4 13.51 -11.22 -12.50
C ASN A 4 13.57 -10.47 -11.16
N THR A 5 14.29 -9.36 -11.03
CA THR A 5 14.50 -8.68 -9.74
C THR A 5 13.24 -7.99 -9.19
N PHE A 6 12.35 -7.58 -10.09
CA PHE A 6 11.10 -6.92 -9.72
C PHE A 6 10.02 -7.91 -9.23
N LYS A 7 10.09 -9.20 -9.59
CA LYS A 7 9.01 -10.17 -9.32
C LYS A 7 8.79 -10.53 -7.84
N GLU A 8 9.77 -10.28 -6.96
CA GLU A 8 9.77 -10.89 -5.61
C GLU A 8 9.68 -9.89 -4.43
N GLY A 9 9.78 -8.57 -4.65
CA GLY A 9 9.85 -7.57 -3.58
C GLY A 9 8.58 -6.73 -3.44
N MET A 10 8.07 -6.58 -2.21
CA MET A 10 6.85 -5.83 -1.84
C MET A 10 6.61 -4.54 -2.67
N TRP A 11 5.70 -4.66 -3.64
CA TRP A 11 5.53 -3.75 -4.77
C TRP A 11 5.05 -2.34 -4.45
N PHE A 12 4.46 -2.09 -3.27
CA PHE A 12 3.90 -0.77 -2.97
C PHE A 12 4.94 0.36 -3.04
N LYS A 13 6.17 0.10 -2.62
CA LYS A 13 7.27 1.08 -2.69
C LYS A 13 8.07 1.01 -4.00
N ALA A 14 7.93 -0.08 -4.75
CA ALA A 14 8.62 -0.29 -6.04
C ALA A 14 7.78 0.13 -7.26
N LEU A 15 6.49 0.43 -7.07
CA LEU A 15 5.59 0.80 -8.17
C LEU A 15 5.99 2.12 -8.84
N THR A 16 6.40 3.11 -8.05
CA THR A 16 6.86 4.42 -8.54
C THR A 16 8.11 4.32 -9.42
N PRO A 17 9.21 3.64 -8.99
CA PRO A 17 10.35 3.43 -9.87
C PRO A 17 10.03 2.51 -11.07
N TYR A 18 9.14 1.52 -10.92
CA TYR A 18 8.67 0.72 -12.05
C TYR A 18 7.94 1.56 -13.10
N MET A 19 7.09 2.49 -12.66
CA MET A 19 6.37 3.42 -13.52
C MET A 19 7.34 4.26 -14.37
N LEU A 20 8.42 4.78 -13.78
CA LEU A 20 9.48 5.49 -14.51
C LEU A 20 10.12 4.63 -15.60
N ILE A 21 10.41 3.36 -15.30
CA ILE A 21 11.07 2.45 -16.24
C ILE A 21 10.17 2.20 -17.46
N ILE A 22 8.88 1.92 -17.24
CA ILE A 22 7.96 1.58 -18.34
C ILE A 22 7.50 2.79 -19.16
N THR A 23 7.65 4.03 -18.65
CA THR A 23 7.34 5.27 -19.39
C THR A 23 8.56 5.98 -19.95
N ASN A 24 9.74 5.35 -19.96
CA ASN A 24 10.99 5.97 -20.40
C ASN A 24 11.30 7.29 -19.67
N ASN A 25 11.23 7.27 -18.34
CA ASN A 25 11.50 8.40 -17.44
C ASN A 25 10.54 9.58 -17.57
N ASP A 26 9.28 9.36 -17.95
CA ASP A 26 8.26 10.41 -17.91
C ASP A 26 7.85 10.75 -16.45
N PRO A 27 8.18 11.94 -15.94
CA PRO A 27 7.83 12.34 -14.58
C PRO A 27 6.34 12.64 -14.39
N ILE A 28 5.61 12.99 -15.47
CA ILE A 28 4.18 13.33 -15.40
C ILE A 28 3.36 12.09 -15.07
N ALA A 29 3.66 10.96 -15.73
CA ALA A 29 3.00 9.68 -15.45
C ALA A 29 3.16 9.26 -13.97
N VAL A 30 4.33 9.47 -13.38
CA VAL A 30 4.58 9.19 -11.97
C VAL A 30 3.79 10.12 -11.06
N GLY A 31 3.80 11.43 -11.34
CA GLY A 31 3.05 12.43 -10.59
C GLY A 31 1.55 12.13 -10.58
N ASN A 32 1.00 11.74 -11.74
CA ASN A 32 -0.40 11.32 -11.87
C ASN A 32 -0.68 10.06 -11.05
N MET A 33 0.21 9.06 -11.10
CA MET A 33 0.06 7.83 -10.33
C MET A 33 0.04 8.09 -8.81
N LEU A 34 0.93 8.94 -8.30
CA LEU A 34 0.96 9.32 -6.88
C LEU A 34 -0.29 10.11 -6.47
N THR A 35 -0.72 11.05 -7.30
CA THR A 35 -1.89 11.88 -7.06
C THR A 35 -3.16 11.04 -6.99
N LEU A 36 -3.37 10.16 -7.98
CA LEU A 36 -4.51 9.25 -8.02
C LEU A 36 -4.51 8.30 -6.81
N ASN A 37 -3.34 7.76 -6.43
CA ASN A 37 -3.24 6.93 -5.22
C ASN A 37 -3.72 7.69 -3.97
N GLY A 38 -3.22 8.91 -3.78
CA GLY A 38 -3.57 9.76 -2.64
C GLY A 38 -5.07 10.08 -2.58
N LEU A 39 -5.65 10.49 -3.71
CA LEU A 39 -7.07 10.83 -3.82
C LEU A 39 -7.96 9.61 -3.58
N THR A 40 -7.71 8.50 -4.28
CA THR A 40 -8.49 7.27 -4.11
C THR A 40 -8.44 6.79 -2.66
N ARG A 41 -7.25 6.76 -2.05
CA ARG A 41 -7.09 6.34 -0.66
C ARG A 41 -7.88 7.23 0.30
N ALA A 42 -7.88 8.55 0.08
CA ALA A 42 -8.63 9.49 0.91
C ALA A 42 -10.16 9.26 0.78
N ILE A 43 -10.67 9.14 -0.44
CA ILE A 43 -12.09 8.91 -0.72
C ILE A 43 -12.56 7.59 -0.10
N VAL A 44 -11.80 6.52 -0.31
CA VAL A 44 -12.11 5.19 0.24
C VAL A 44 -12.01 5.20 1.75
N GLY A 45 -11.01 5.89 2.34
CA GLY A 45 -10.86 6.03 3.79
C GLY A 45 -12.06 6.72 4.45
N VAL A 46 -12.55 7.81 3.86
CA VAL A 46 -13.76 8.50 4.36
C VAL A 46 -14.99 7.62 4.23
N SER A 47 -15.18 6.98 3.06
CA SER A 47 -16.31 6.09 2.81
C SER A 47 -16.30 4.87 3.73
N SER A 48 -15.13 4.29 3.97
CA SER A 48 -14.97 3.10 4.82
C SER A 48 -15.25 3.43 6.28
N GLY A 49 -14.70 4.52 6.80
CA GLY A 49 -14.91 4.95 8.19
C GLY A 49 -16.36 5.41 8.45
N ARG A 50 -16.91 6.27 7.59
CA ARG A 50 -18.22 6.88 7.82
C ARG A 50 -19.39 5.99 7.42
N LEU A 51 -19.27 5.27 6.30
CA LEU A 51 -20.39 4.49 5.76
C LEU A 51 -20.22 3.01 6.09
N LEU A 52 -19.11 2.38 5.69
CA LEU A 52 -19.01 0.93 5.77
C LEU A 52 -18.93 0.42 7.22
N ILE A 53 -18.02 0.98 8.02
CA ILE A 53 -17.83 0.54 9.41
C ILE A 53 -19.07 0.84 10.27
N ASN A 54 -19.74 1.97 10.05
CA ASN A 54 -20.91 2.35 10.84
C ASN A 54 -22.16 1.52 10.48
N ASN A 55 -22.33 1.10 9.22
CA ASN A 55 -23.51 0.35 8.79
C ASN A 55 -23.32 -1.17 8.88
N PHE A 56 -22.13 -1.69 8.56
CA PHE A 56 -21.87 -3.14 8.47
C PHE A 56 -20.98 -3.68 9.58
N GLY A 57 -20.40 -2.80 10.41
CA GLY A 57 -19.45 -3.19 11.44
C GLY A 57 -18.03 -3.36 10.91
N ILE A 58 -17.09 -3.42 11.85
CA ILE A 58 -15.66 -3.40 11.55
C ILE A 58 -15.15 -4.71 10.93
N ASP A 59 -15.73 -5.85 11.33
CA ASP A 59 -15.31 -7.18 10.88
C ASP A 59 -15.58 -7.40 9.39
N VAL A 60 -16.69 -6.85 8.89
CA VAL A 60 -17.03 -6.89 7.45
C VAL A 60 -16.03 -6.08 6.64
N VAL A 61 -15.64 -4.89 7.12
CA VAL A 61 -14.67 -4.05 6.39
C VAL A 61 -13.26 -4.64 6.45
N TRP A 62 -12.90 -5.35 7.53
CA TRP A 62 -11.70 -6.19 7.59
C TRP A 62 -11.69 -7.28 6.52
N LEU A 63 -12.79 -8.02 6.38
CA LEU A 63 -12.93 -9.05 5.35
C LEU A 63 -12.80 -8.45 3.95
N MET A 64 -13.50 -7.34 3.68
CA MET A 64 -13.40 -6.63 2.40
C MET A 64 -11.97 -6.18 2.10
N SER A 65 -11.27 -5.62 3.09
CA SER A 65 -9.87 -5.23 2.95
C SER A 65 -9.00 -6.44 2.61
N GLY A 66 -9.18 -7.58 3.28
CA GLY A 66 -8.49 -8.82 2.98
C GLY A 66 -8.75 -9.32 1.55
N MET A 67 -10.00 -9.28 1.08
CA MET A 67 -10.37 -9.64 -0.29
C MET A 67 -9.72 -8.73 -1.33
N VAL A 68 -9.72 -7.42 -1.11
CA VAL A 68 -9.04 -6.46 -2.00
C VAL A 68 -7.52 -6.68 -1.97
N GLY A 69 -6.94 -7.03 -0.83
CA GLY A 69 -5.54 -7.39 -0.72
C GLY A 69 -5.19 -8.63 -1.54
N LEU A 70 -6.00 -9.69 -1.47
CA LEU A 70 -5.85 -10.89 -2.31
C LEU A 70 -5.99 -10.57 -3.80
N LEU A 71 -6.98 -9.75 -4.18
CA LEU A 71 -7.12 -9.26 -5.54
C LEU A 71 -5.89 -8.47 -5.99
N GLY A 72 -5.34 -7.62 -5.12
CA GLY A 72 -4.11 -6.86 -5.36
C GLY A 72 -2.92 -7.76 -5.66
N LEU A 73 -2.79 -8.89 -4.97
CA LEU A 73 -1.75 -9.89 -5.27
C LEU A 73 -1.94 -10.51 -6.66
N LEU A 74 -3.18 -10.87 -7.05
CA LEU A 74 -3.46 -11.42 -8.37
C LEU A 74 -3.19 -10.41 -9.50
N VAL A 75 -3.66 -9.16 -9.32
CA VAL A 75 -3.41 -8.06 -10.25
C VAL A 75 -1.91 -7.79 -10.37
N ASN A 76 -1.15 -7.94 -9.28
CA ASN A 76 0.30 -7.79 -9.30
C ASN A 76 0.96 -8.81 -10.23
N VAL A 77 0.57 -10.09 -10.13
CA VAL A 77 1.07 -11.15 -11.02
C VAL A 77 0.74 -10.85 -12.48
N ILE A 78 -0.47 -10.34 -12.77
CA ILE A 78 -0.85 -9.97 -14.14
C ILE A 78 -0.03 -8.78 -14.65
N CYS A 79 0.17 -7.77 -13.81
CA CYS A 79 0.96 -6.59 -14.13
C CYS A 79 2.42 -6.96 -14.46
N LEU A 80 2.99 -7.92 -13.73
CA LEU A 80 4.30 -8.50 -13.98
C LEU A 80 4.40 -9.18 -15.36
N CYS A 81 3.33 -9.80 -15.82
CA CYS A 81 3.31 -10.49 -17.12
C CYS A 81 3.11 -9.54 -18.30
N GLN A 82 2.34 -8.46 -18.13
CA GLN A 82 2.01 -7.54 -19.22
C GLN A 82 3.04 -6.43 -19.44
N GLY A 83 3.70 -5.94 -18.39
CA GLY A 83 4.67 -4.85 -18.57
C GLY A 83 4.07 -3.50 -19.01
N SER A 84 2.78 -3.25 -18.77
CA SER A 84 2.06 -2.10 -19.34
C SER A 84 1.78 -0.98 -18.32
N VAL A 85 1.73 0.26 -18.82
CA VAL A 85 1.37 1.46 -18.03
C VAL A 85 -0.03 1.32 -17.44
N ALA A 86 -0.98 0.82 -18.22
CA ALA A 86 -2.35 0.61 -17.76
C ALA A 86 -2.42 -0.38 -16.59
N ALA A 87 -1.69 -1.50 -16.67
CA ALA A 87 -1.64 -2.47 -15.57
C ALA A 87 -1.03 -1.88 -14.30
N ALA A 88 -0.01 -1.02 -14.42
CA ALA A 88 0.57 -0.32 -13.28
C ALA A 88 -0.43 0.62 -12.58
N TYR A 89 -1.24 1.36 -13.35
CA TYR A 89 -2.32 2.19 -12.81
C TYR A 89 -3.41 1.38 -12.11
N VAL A 90 -3.83 0.24 -12.68
CA VAL A 90 -4.82 -0.66 -12.07
C VAL A 90 -4.28 -1.21 -10.75
N LEU A 91 -3.03 -1.69 -10.74
CA LEU A 91 -2.38 -2.18 -9.54
C LEU A 91 -2.28 -1.09 -8.46
N ASN A 92 -1.87 0.12 -8.84
CA ASN A 92 -1.81 1.28 -7.96
C ASN A 92 -3.17 1.58 -7.33
N PHE A 93 -4.22 1.56 -8.14
CA PHE A 93 -5.59 1.81 -7.70
C PHE A 93 -6.07 0.74 -6.71
N THR A 94 -5.86 -0.55 -7.00
CA THR A 94 -6.23 -1.65 -6.10
C THR A 94 -5.57 -1.49 -4.72
N TRP A 95 -4.27 -1.16 -4.69
CA TRP A 95 -3.57 -0.90 -3.42
C TRP A 95 -4.03 0.36 -2.71
N ALA A 96 -4.43 1.42 -3.43
CA ALA A 96 -5.00 2.62 -2.84
C ALA A 96 -6.34 2.32 -2.14
N VAL A 97 -7.20 1.52 -2.77
CA VAL A 97 -8.47 1.04 -2.19
C VAL A 97 -8.21 0.18 -0.96
N TYR A 98 -7.30 -0.81 -1.07
CA TYR A 98 -6.88 -1.64 0.05
C TYR A 98 -6.46 -0.80 1.26
N ASN A 99 -5.56 0.16 1.06
CA ASN A 99 -5.06 1.02 2.13
C ASN A 99 -6.14 1.90 2.75
N GLY A 100 -7.07 2.41 1.95
CA GLY A 100 -8.21 3.18 2.45
C GLY A 100 -9.14 2.36 3.35
N LEU A 101 -9.39 1.10 3.00
CA LEU A 101 -10.16 0.17 3.84
C LEU A 101 -9.38 -0.24 5.09
N TRP A 102 -8.14 -0.69 4.90
CA TRP A 102 -7.27 -1.20 5.95
C TRP A 102 -7.02 -0.16 7.04
N ASN A 103 -6.63 1.06 6.67
CA ASN A 103 -6.30 2.10 7.64
C ASN A 103 -7.50 2.47 8.51
N SER A 104 -8.69 2.63 7.91
CA SER A 104 -9.91 2.94 8.68
C SER A 104 -10.29 1.80 9.63
N CYS A 105 -10.12 0.54 9.22
CA CYS A 105 -10.34 -0.62 10.09
C CYS A 105 -9.33 -0.66 11.23
N LEU A 106 -8.05 -0.46 10.92
CA LEU A 106 -6.98 -0.47 11.90
C LEU A 106 -7.19 0.61 12.96
N GLU A 107 -7.47 1.86 12.56
CA GLU A 107 -7.73 2.96 13.50
C GLU A 107 -8.94 2.69 14.37
N THR A 108 -10.03 2.18 13.79
CA THR A 108 -11.25 1.90 14.56
C THR A 108 -11.04 0.73 15.52
N SER A 109 -10.32 -0.32 15.10
CA SER A 109 -10.00 -1.49 15.94
C SER A 109 -9.10 -1.09 17.10
N TRP A 110 -8.11 -0.24 16.81
CA TRP A 110 -7.20 0.31 17.80
C TRP A 110 -7.92 1.18 18.83
N ALA A 111 -8.77 2.10 18.37
CA ALA A 111 -9.57 2.94 19.26
C ALA A 111 -10.48 2.11 20.18
N ARG A 112 -11.01 0.97 19.70
CA ARG A 112 -11.87 0.09 20.50
C ARG A 112 -11.12 -0.83 21.46
N SER A 113 -9.89 -1.24 21.13
CA SER A 113 -9.12 -2.22 21.92
C SER A 113 -8.37 -1.64 23.11
N ILE A 114 -8.15 -0.32 23.17
CA ILE A 114 -7.36 0.32 24.24
C ILE A 114 -8.25 1.09 25.22
N VAL A 115 -8.09 0.78 26.51
CA VAL A 115 -8.68 1.52 27.63
C VAL A 115 -8.30 2.99 27.52
N LYS A 116 -9.28 3.91 27.61
CA LYS A 116 -9.10 5.34 27.34
C LYS A 116 -7.85 5.96 28.00
N SER A 117 -7.55 5.58 29.24
CA SER A 117 -6.42 6.10 30.04
C SER A 117 -5.03 5.71 29.53
N LYS A 118 -4.90 4.70 28.65
CA LYS A 118 -3.61 4.24 28.11
C LYS A 118 -3.39 4.58 26.63
N ARG A 119 -4.33 5.31 26.01
CA ARG A 119 -4.29 5.56 24.55
C ARG A 119 -3.10 6.41 24.12
N GLU A 120 -2.68 7.39 24.93
CA GLU A 120 -1.56 8.27 24.57
C GLU A 120 -0.21 7.53 24.55
N ASP A 121 0.09 6.77 25.60
CA ASP A 121 1.33 5.97 25.68
C ASP A 121 1.43 4.96 24.53
N VAL A 122 0.33 4.27 24.25
CA VAL A 122 0.25 3.25 23.22
C VAL A 122 0.29 3.86 21.81
N ASN A 123 -0.23 5.08 21.62
CA ASN A 123 -0.07 5.84 20.38
C ASN A 123 1.40 6.25 20.15
N GLY A 124 2.13 6.61 21.21
CA GLY A 124 3.57 6.89 21.15
C GLY A 124 4.36 5.69 20.64
N ALA A 125 4.15 4.52 21.25
CA ALA A 125 4.77 3.27 20.82
C ALA A 125 4.45 2.95 19.34
N ARG A 126 3.19 3.09 18.93
CA ARG A 126 2.76 2.87 17.55
C ARG A 126 3.43 3.81 16.55
N GLN A 127 3.58 5.09 16.87
CA GLN A 127 4.28 6.03 16.00
C GLN A 127 5.75 5.63 15.81
N ILE A 128 6.41 5.18 16.88
CA ILE A 128 7.79 4.69 16.82
C ILE A 128 7.86 3.45 15.93
N THR A 129 7.01 2.46 16.15
CA THR A 129 6.96 1.25 15.32
C THR A 129 6.71 1.59 13.84
N ASN A 130 5.75 2.48 13.55
CA ASN A 130 5.46 2.88 12.18
C ASN A 130 6.66 3.59 11.52
N LYS A 131 7.34 4.50 12.24
CA LYS A 131 8.54 5.18 11.74
C LYS A 131 9.66 4.19 11.45
N VAL A 132 9.90 3.25 12.35
CA VAL A 132 10.93 2.19 12.21
C VAL A 132 10.62 1.27 11.03
N THR A 133 9.38 0.79 10.89
CA THR A 133 9.01 -0.07 9.75
C THR A 133 9.05 0.70 8.43
N THR A 134 8.70 1.99 8.46
CA THR A 134 8.73 2.85 7.27
C THR A 134 10.16 3.14 6.80
N SER A 135 11.12 3.27 7.72
CA SER A 135 12.54 3.46 7.40
C SER A 135 13.25 2.15 7.03
N LEU A 136 12.93 1.04 7.71
CA LEU A 136 13.55 -0.26 7.44
C LEU A 136 13.08 -0.88 6.13
N GLY A 137 11.81 -0.74 5.75
CA GLY A 137 11.30 -1.33 4.50
C GLY A 137 12.08 -0.93 3.23
N PRO A 138 12.31 0.37 2.97
CA PRO A 138 13.13 0.85 1.86
C PRO A 138 14.59 0.42 2.00
N LEU A 139 15.14 0.42 3.22
CA LEU A 139 16.54 0.02 3.47
C LEU A 139 16.77 -1.46 3.18
N ILE A 140 15.85 -2.34 3.59
CA ILE A 140 15.91 -3.78 3.28
C ILE A 140 15.74 -3.98 1.77
N SER A 141 14.81 -3.25 1.14
CA SER A 141 14.62 -3.31 -0.31
C SER A 141 15.87 -2.86 -1.09
N ALA A 142 16.53 -1.80 -0.61
CA ALA A 142 17.76 -1.26 -1.19
C ALA A 142 18.97 -2.16 -0.94
N ALA A 143 19.10 -2.72 0.26
CA ALA A 143 20.15 -3.67 0.62
C ALA A 143 20.05 -4.95 -0.22
N ALA A 144 18.84 -5.47 -0.43
CA ALA A 144 18.61 -6.61 -1.32
C ALA A 144 18.98 -6.32 -2.78
N THR A 145 18.84 -5.05 -3.23
CA THR A 145 19.26 -4.64 -4.58
C THR A 145 20.78 -4.45 -4.68
N LEU A 146 21.41 -3.87 -3.66
CA LEU A 146 22.86 -3.60 -3.62
C LEU A 146 23.72 -4.86 -3.47
N VAL A 147 23.30 -5.82 -2.62
CA VAL A 147 24.04 -7.09 -2.43
C VAL A 147 24.11 -7.92 -3.72
N ARG A 148 23.13 -7.79 -4.61
CA ARG A 148 23.07 -8.50 -5.91
C ARG A 148 23.71 -7.74 -7.08
N ALA A 149 24.07 -6.47 -6.91
CA ALA A 149 24.78 -5.70 -7.94
C ALA A 149 26.30 -5.87 -7.86
N HIS A 150 26.80 -6.42 -6.74
CA HIS A 150 28.22 -6.62 -6.45
C HIS A 150 28.63 -8.10 -6.28
N GLY A 151 27.76 -9.05 -6.64
CA GLY A 151 28.05 -10.48 -6.70
C GLY A 151 27.64 -11.05 -8.05
#